data_AF-A0A7J8KA97-F1
#
_entry.id   AF-A0A7J8KA97-F1
#
_cell.length_a   1.000
_cell.length_b   1.000
_cell.length_c   1.000
_cell.angle_alpha   90.00
_cell.angle_beta   90.00
_cell.angle_gamma   90.00
#
_symmetry.space_group_name_H-M   'P 1'
#
loop_
_entity.id
_entity.type
_entity.pdbx_description
1 polymer ?
#
loop_
_entity_poly.entity_id
_entity_poly.type
_entity_poly.pdbx_seq_one_letter_code
_entity_poly.pdbx_strand_id
1 'polypeptide(L)'
;MKTQAGWRVSLLKVKKKWLFPASCIFFFLLSVLMTGCFLWQYHLPKLKTGSLGPEVTAAPVRMCPQHPEPVPLAHPLPVLKEALEKVDRILRQALPAPGLAAMSAVVIHNDTVLWTGNFGKKNGSDPASGPPNEYTMYRISSVSKIFPVLMLYRLWEEGTVASLDDPLERYASSFTINNPLGMASAPKQQSLTVGLEEVGPAPRPTPVTLRRMASQLSGLPRRLRSTSLLWRGSTQEALSLLKDDVLVADPGTRCHYSTLAFSLLAHVLAAHTAHGDYQRWISENVLEPLGMADTGFDLTPPVRTRLAAGFYGSGRPAPLYDLGWYRPSGQMYSTAADLAKLAMELLGSSPKRLLRPDVAKTLLAPLLACPGAYFANETGTPWEFHMQRGYRVVRKDGDLDGYAATFSLVPSLHLGLVLLLAGPRPPGPDLVAQAYDVLLPAMERALREAELSPAPPPSAHPFTGYFTFANLTFYEVRAGPAGELRLRQFGPRVEALVPPAFRTLSLRHLRGRVFQLHVAREFPCMLPLGDAWLSLEAQHGQLVNFYPLDDHGLSPGFDVPGLNTYRVLRLLRKPVFKTQ
;
A
#
# COMPACT_ATOMS: atom_id res chain seq x y z
N MET A 1 27.11 33.51 -88.00
CA MET A 1 26.39 33.02 -89.21
C MET A 1 26.21 31.51 -89.08
N LYS A 2 24.95 31.04 -89.26
CA LYS A 2 24.47 29.79 -89.90
C LYS A 2 25.34 28.51 -89.73
N THR A 3 24.83 27.32 -89.38
CA THR A 3 23.53 26.69 -89.70
C THR A 3 23.39 25.34 -88.96
N GLN A 4 22.15 24.98 -88.61
CA GLN A 4 21.71 23.64 -88.23
C GLN A 4 21.57 22.72 -89.46
N ALA A 5 21.80 21.42 -89.26
CA ALA A 5 21.05 20.28 -89.82
C ALA A 5 21.37 19.06 -88.90
N GLY A 6 20.47 18.26 -88.35
CA GLY A 6 19.10 17.92 -88.73
C GLY A 6 19.06 16.43 -89.14
N TRP A 7 18.94 15.50 -88.17
CA TRP A 7 18.66 14.09 -88.41
C TRP A 7 17.30 13.71 -87.81
N ARG A 8 16.39 13.22 -88.65
CA ARG A 8 15.07 12.66 -88.27
C ARG A 8 15.22 11.16 -88.02
N VAL A 9 14.60 10.66 -86.94
CA VAL A 9 14.33 9.23 -86.74
C VAL A 9 12.82 9.03 -86.58
N SER A 10 12.32 8.02 -87.30
CA SER A 10 10.94 7.58 -87.44
C SER A 10 10.36 7.01 -86.13
N LEU A 11 9.19 7.50 -85.70
CA LEU A 11 8.46 7.01 -84.52
C LEU A 11 7.45 5.92 -84.92
N LEU A 12 7.58 4.74 -84.30
CA LEU A 12 6.63 3.64 -84.36
C LEU A 12 5.24 4.07 -83.86
N LYS A 13 4.20 3.83 -84.67
CA LYS A 13 2.79 4.02 -84.30
C LYS A 13 2.31 2.87 -83.40
N VAL A 14 2.19 3.12 -82.10
CA VAL A 14 1.47 2.23 -81.16
C VAL A 14 -0.04 2.48 -81.29
N LYS A 15 -0.83 1.40 -81.42
CA LYS A 15 -2.30 1.46 -81.62
C LYS A 15 -3.00 2.06 -80.38
N LYS A 16 -3.71 3.18 -80.58
CA LYS A 16 -4.46 3.99 -79.59
C LYS A 16 -5.55 3.26 -78.76
N LYS A 17 -5.91 2.00 -79.04
CA LYS A 17 -7.03 1.30 -78.37
C LYS A 17 -6.71 0.71 -76.98
N TRP A 18 -5.43 0.57 -76.62
CA TRP A 18 -5.00 0.00 -75.32
C TRP A 18 -4.40 1.01 -74.34
N LEU A 19 -4.22 2.27 -74.76
CA LEU A 19 -3.61 3.31 -73.94
C LEU A 19 -4.48 3.74 -72.76
N PHE A 20 -5.80 3.85 -72.96
CA PHE A 20 -6.73 4.27 -71.91
C PHE A 20 -6.89 3.24 -70.78
N PRO A 21 -7.18 1.94 -71.06
CA PRO A 21 -7.28 0.95 -69.99
C PRO A 21 -5.94 0.67 -69.30
N ALA A 22 -4.82 0.68 -70.04
CA ALA A 22 -3.49 0.54 -69.43
C ALA A 22 -3.16 1.73 -68.51
N SER A 23 -3.55 2.95 -68.89
CA SER A 23 -3.40 4.14 -68.05
C SER A 23 -4.27 4.06 -66.80
N CYS A 24 -5.53 3.62 -66.90
CA CYS A 24 -6.41 3.46 -65.74
C CYS A 24 -5.89 2.38 -64.77
N ILE A 25 -5.40 1.24 -65.29
CA ILE A 25 -4.79 0.19 -64.47
C ILE A 25 -3.52 0.71 -63.79
N PHE A 26 -2.70 1.48 -64.50
CA PHE A 26 -1.50 2.09 -63.93
C PHE A 26 -1.85 3.06 -62.80
N PHE A 27 -2.83 3.96 -62.99
CA PHE A 27 -3.25 4.90 -61.94
C PHE A 27 -3.93 4.20 -60.77
N PHE A 28 -4.66 3.11 -61.01
CA PHE A 28 -5.25 2.31 -59.94
C PHE A 28 -4.18 1.60 -59.10
N LEU A 29 -3.20 0.95 -59.74
CA LEU A 29 -2.08 0.32 -59.05
C LEU A 29 -1.21 1.35 -58.31
N LEU A 30 -1.00 2.52 -58.91
CA LEU A 30 -0.29 3.63 -58.26
C LEU A 30 -1.04 4.13 -57.02
N SER A 31 -2.37 4.24 -57.08
CA SER A 31 -3.22 4.63 -55.94
C SER A 31 -3.16 3.60 -54.81
N VAL A 32 -3.25 2.30 -55.13
CA VAL A 32 -3.12 1.22 -54.14
C VAL A 32 -1.73 1.24 -53.49
N LEU A 33 -0.67 1.45 -54.29
CA LEU A 33 0.70 1.51 -53.79
C LEU A 33 0.91 2.74 -52.89
N MET A 34 0.41 3.92 -53.28
CA MET A 34 0.47 5.14 -52.48
C MET A 34 -0.34 5.02 -51.18
N THR A 35 -1.52 4.39 -51.22
CA THR A 35 -2.34 4.13 -50.03
C THR A 35 -1.64 3.15 -49.09
N GLY A 36 -0.99 2.11 -49.63
CA GLY A 36 -0.14 1.19 -48.86
C GLY A 36 1.06 1.90 -48.22
N CYS A 37 1.74 2.79 -48.95
CA CYS A 37 2.80 3.62 -48.39
C CYS A 37 2.29 4.57 -47.30
N PHE A 38 1.08 5.11 -47.43
CA PHE A 38 0.49 6.00 -46.44
C PHE A 38 0.11 5.25 -45.15
N LEU A 39 -0.46 4.05 -45.28
CA LEU A 39 -0.77 3.17 -44.14
C LEU A 39 0.52 2.68 -43.47
N TRP A 40 1.55 2.33 -44.25
CA TRP A 40 2.88 2.02 -43.72
C TRP A 40 3.45 3.22 -42.94
N GLN A 41 3.42 4.42 -43.52
CA GLN A 41 3.91 5.64 -42.87
C GLN A 41 3.13 5.98 -41.60
N TYR A 42 1.82 5.70 -41.56
CA TYR A 42 0.97 5.91 -40.39
C TYR A 42 1.31 4.92 -39.25
N HIS A 43 1.65 3.68 -39.60
CA HIS A 43 2.02 2.62 -38.65
C HIS A 43 3.50 2.60 -38.26
N LEU A 44 4.37 3.35 -38.93
CA LEU A 44 5.73 3.57 -38.46
C LEU A 44 5.69 4.32 -37.13
N PRO A 45 6.42 3.87 -36.09
CA PRO A 45 6.52 4.63 -34.85
C PRO A 45 7.07 6.01 -35.19
N LYS A 46 6.27 7.04 -34.96
CA LYS A 46 6.70 8.43 -35.12
C LYS A 46 7.81 8.65 -34.11
N LEU A 47 9.06 8.60 -34.58
CA LEU A 47 10.21 9.13 -33.86
C LEU A 47 9.82 10.57 -33.52
N LYS A 48 9.72 10.87 -32.22
CA LYS A 48 9.61 12.24 -31.76
C LYS A 48 10.76 12.98 -32.42
N THR A 49 10.45 13.93 -33.30
CA THR A 49 11.41 14.92 -33.77
C THR A 49 11.73 15.78 -32.56
N GLY A 50 12.61 15.25 -31.71
CA GLY A 50 13.34 16.00 -30.71
C GLY A 50 14.26 16.92 -31.47
N SER A 51 14.10 18.21 -31.22
CA SER A 51 15.11 19.20 -31.52
C SER A 51 16.46 18.66 -31.04
N LEU A 52 17.46 18.71 -31.92
CA LEU A 52 18.87 18.63 -31.52
C LEU A 52 19.20 19.95 -30.82
N GLY A 53 18.83 20.00 -29.55
CA GLY A 53 19.25 20.96 -28.56
C GLY A 53 19.11 20.27 -27.20
N PRO A 54 19.96 20.55 -26.21
CA PRO A 54 19.75 20.08 -24.86
C PRO A 54 18.56 20.86 -24.27
N GLU A 55 17.35 20.50 -24.70
CA GLU A 55 16.16 20.85 -23.97
C GLU A 55 16.17 19.96 -22.73
N VAL A 56 16.85 20.45 -21.69
CA VAL A 56 16.64 20.02 -20.31
C VAL A 56 15.18 20.33 -20.03
N THR A 57 14.30 19.43 -20.44
CA THR A 57 12.98 19.29 -19.85
C THR A 57 13.28 18.97 -18.40
N ALA A 58 13.28 20.01 -17.57
CA ALA A 58 13.45 19.88 -16.14
C ALA A 58 12.41 18.85 -15.70
N ALA A 59 12.87 17.65 -15.36
CA ALA A 59 12.01 16.64 -14.77
C ALA A 59 11.26 17.32 -13.61
N PRO A 60 9.94 17.08 -13.46
CA PRO A 60 9.16 17.74 -12.42
C PRO A 60 9.88 17.54 -11.08
N VAL A 61 10.21 18.65 -10.43
CA VAL A 61 11.00 18.65 -9.19
C VAL A 61 10.21 17.88 -8.14
N ARG A 62 10.75 16.74 -7.70
CA ARG A 62 10.12 15.91 -6.67
C ARG A 62 10.08 16.70 -5.37
N MET A 63 8.90 16.90 -4.81
CA MET A 63 8.70 17.61 -3.55
C MET A 63 8.66 16.64 -2.36
N CYS A 64 9.15 17.09 -1.21
CA CYS A 64 9.31 16.36 0.04
C CYS A 64 8.81 17.19 1.24
N PRO A 65 8.33 16.56 2.32
CA PRO A 65 8.09 15.12 2.39
C PRO A 65 6.91 14.73 1.47
N GLN A 66 7.02 13.59 0.80
CA GLN A 66 5.98 13.13 -0.14
C GLN A 66 4.63 12.95 0.55
N HIS A 67 4.67 12.54 1.82
CA HIS A 67 3.52 12.42 2.70
C HIS A 67 3.80 13.21 3.97
N PRO A 68 2.82 13.94 4.53
CA PRO A 68 3.02 14.70 5.77
C PRO A 68 3.30 13.80 6.96
N GLU A 69 3.96 14.33 7.98
CA GLU A 69 4.21 13.57 9.22
C GLU A 69 2.89 13.37 9.96
N PRO A 70 2.57 12.15 10.43
CA PRO A 70 1.40 11.94 11.28
C PRO A 70 1.55 12.72 12.59
N VAL A 71 0.79 13.80 12.72
CA VAL A 71 0.72 14.62 13.93
C VAL A 71 -0.65 14.48 14.58
N PRO A 72 -0.77 14.63 15.92
CA PRO A 72 -2.07 14.67 16.57
C PRO A 72 -2.92 15.81 16.00
N LEU A 73 -4.10 15.47 15.51
CA LEU A 73 -5.04 16.44 14.93
C LEU A 73 -6.04 16.89 16.00
N ALA A 74 -6.21 18.20 16.16
CA ALA A 74 -7.23 18.76 17.05
C ALA A 74 -8.61 18.71 16.38
N HIS A 75 -9.61 18.14 17.05
CA HIS A 75 -10.98 18.08 16.55
C HIS A 75 -11.79 19.33 16.96
N PRO A 76 -12.78 19.76 16.14
CA PRO A 76 -13.20 19.19 14.86
C PRO A 76 -12.28 19.59 13.69
N LEU A 77 -12.25 18.77 12.63
CA LEU A 77 -11.45 18.98 11.42
C LEU A 77 -12.39 19.29 10.23
N PRO A 78 -12.68 20.57 9.93
CA PRO A 78 -13.66 20.94 8.89
C PRO A 78 -13.35 20.33 7.51
N VAL A 79 -12.06 20.27 7.14
CA VAL A 79 -11.62 19.67 5.88
C VAL A 79 -11.99 18.19 5.78
N LEU A 80 -11.85 17.44 6.88
CA LEU A 80 -12.29 16.05 6.91
C LEU A 80 -13.81 15.92 6.91
N LYS A 81 -14.54 16.84 7.54
CA LYS A 81 -16.01 16.84 7.51
C LYS A 81 -16.55 16.89 6.08
N GLU A 82 -16.07 17.81 5.25
CA GLU A 82 -16.48 17.90 3.83
C GLU A 82 -16.13 16.63 3.03
N ALA A 83 -14.98 16.02 3.33
CA ALA A 83 -14.57 14.77 2.71
C ALA A 83 -15.49 13.61 3.12
N LEU A 84 -15.86 13.53 4.39
CA LEU A 84 -16.78 12.51 4.92
C LEU A 84 -18.20 12.68 4.36
N GLU A 85 -18.68 13.91 4.16
CA GLU A 85 -19.97 14.17 3.48
C GLU A 85 -19.95 13.73 2.00
N LYS A 86 -18.81 13.84 1.32
CA LYS A 86 -18.61 13.28 -0.03
C LYS A 86 -18.60 11.75 0.00
N VAL A 87 -17.96 11.13 0.98
CA VAL A 87 -18.00 9.67 1.18
C VAL A 87 -19.43 9.18 1.42
N ASP A 88 -20.21 9.87 2.27
CA ASP A 88 -21.63 9.56 2.49
C ASP A 88 -22.41 9.57 1.17
N ARG A 89 -22.22 10.62 0.35
CA ARG A 89 -22.87 10.73 -0.96
C ARG A 89 -22.47 9.61 -1.92
N ILE A 90 -21.19 9.27 -2.00
CA ILE A 90 -20.69 8.18 -2.86
C ILE A 90 -21.39 6.87 -2.49
N LEU A 91 -21.40 6.53 -1.19
CA LEU A 91 -22.01 5.28 -0.72
C LEU A 91 -23.53 5.31 -0.87
N ARG A 92 -24.20 6.43 -0.57
CA ARG A 92 -25.64 6.58 -0.75
C ARG A 92 -26.08 6.44 -2.20
N GLN A 93 -25.30 6.98 -3.14
CA GLN A 93 -25.56 6.87 -4.58
C GLN A 93 -25.37 5.45 -5.11
N ALA A 94 -24.57 4.63 -4.42
CA ALA A 94 -24.35 3.23 -4.80
C ALA A 94 -25.47 2.30 -4.33
N LEU A 95 -26.26 2.70 -3.32
CA LEU A 95 -27.33 1.89 -2.73
C LEU A 95 -28.38 1.36 -3.73
N PRO A 96 -28.83 2.11 -4.76
CA PRO A 96 -29.80 1.60 -5.73
C PRO A 96 -29.30 0.45 -6.63
N ALA A 97 -28.06 -0.02 -6.44
CA ALA A 97 -27.52 -1.13 -7.20
C ALA A 97 -28.35 -2.43 -7.03
N PRO A 98 -28.51 -3.24 -8.09
CA PRO A 98 -29.30 -4.46 -8.01
C PRO A 98 -28.83 -5.41 -6.90
N GLY A 99 -29.77 -5.81 -6.03
CA GLY A 99 -29.50 -6.75 -4.93
C GLY A 99 -28.81 -6.14 -3.70
N LEU A 100 -28.50 -4.85 -3.68
CA LEU A 100 -27.89 -4.21 -2.52
C LEU A 100 -28.96 -3.67 -1.57
N ALA A 101 -29.24 -4.40 -0.50
CA ALA A 101 -30.31 -4.06 0.44
C ALA A 101 -29.84 -3.12 1.57
N ALA A 102 -28.64 -3.36 2.10
CA ALA A 102 -28.06 -2.60 3.20
C ALA A 102 -26.55 -2.42 3.05
N MET A 103 -26.06 -1.30 3.57
CA MET A 103 -24.64 -1.04 3.76
C MET A 103 -24.37 -0.42 5.12
N SER A 104 -23.26 -0.80 5.74
CA SER A 104 -22.69 -0.16 6.91
C SER A 104 -21.21 0.11 6.68
N ALA A 105 -20.77 1.33 6.98
CA ALA A 105 -19.40 1.76 6.78
C ALA A 105 -18.92 2.60 7.96
N VAL A 106 -17.62 2.54 8.23
CA VAL A 106 -16.98 3.32 9.29
C VAL A 106 -15.61 3.79 8.83
N VAL A 107 -15.32 5.07 9.06
CA VAL A 107 -14.00 5.68 8.83
C VAL A 107 -13.35 5.91 10.18
N ILE A 108 -12.13 5.41 10.35
CA ILE A 108 -11.34 5.44 11.58
C ILE A 108 -10.11 6.31 11.35
N HIS A 109 -9.75 7.14 12.33
CA HIS A 109 -8.43 7.76 12.38
C HIS A 109 -7.87 7.67 13.80
N ASN A 110 -6.66 7.13 13.92
CA ASN A 110 -6.08 6.69 15.19
C ASN A 110 -7.04 5.78 15.97
N ASP A 111 -7.41 6.17 17.18
CA ASP A 111 -8.31 5.50 18.11
C ASP A 111 -9.74 6.06 18.05
N THR A 112 -10.04 6.90 17.07
CA THR A 112 -11.34 7.58 16.93
C THR A 112 -12.10 7.13 15.69
N VAL A 113 -13.42 6.99 15.83
CA VAL A 113 -14.32 6.88 14.68
C VAL A 113 -14.62 8.30 14.19
N LEU A 114 -14.19 8.61 12.97
CA LEU A 114 -14.46 9.91 12.34
C LEU A 114 -15.87 10.00 11.78
N TRP A 115 -16.40 8.87 11.33
CA TRP A 115 -17.70 8.81 10.67
C TRP A 115 -18.24 7.39 10.61
N THR A 116 -19.56 7.29 10.71
CA THR A 116 -20.33 6.08 10.54
C THR A 116 -21.44 6.36 9.53
N GLY A 117 -21.54 5.52 8.50
CA GLY A 117 -22.63 5.58 7.52
C GLY A 117 -23.39 4.29 7.46
N ASN A 118 -24.72 4.39 7.51
CA ASN A 118 -25.61 3.25 7.42
C ASN A 118 -26.72 3.55 6.42
N PHE A 119 -26.89 2.68 5.43
CA PHE A 119 -27.72 2.93 4.25
C PHE A 119 -28.62 1.74 3.95
N GLY A 120 -29.82 2.00 3.42
CA GLY A 120 -30.76 0.96 3.01
C GLY A 120 -31.62 0.42 4.15
N LYS A 121 -32.03 -0.84 4.04
CA LYS A 121 -32.90 -1.54 5.00
C LYS A 121 -32.29 -2.87 5.39
N LYS A 122 -32.34 -3.20 6.69
CA LYS A 122 -31.77 -4.48 7.19
C LYS A 122 -32.34 -5.70 6.47
N ASN A 123 -33.63 -5.66 6.10
CA ASN A 123 -34.25 -6.64 5.22
C ASN A 123 -34.93 -5.93 4.05
N GLY A 124 -34.31 -5.98 2.87
CA GLY A 124 -34.83 -5.34 1.66
C GLY A 124 -36.19 -5.88 1.19
N SER A 125 -36.58 -7.10 1.58
CA SER A 125 -37.88 -7.67 1.24
C SER A 125 -39.00 -7.28 2.21
N ASP A 126 -38.67 -6.73 3.37
CA ASP A 126 -39.65 -6.31 4.37
C ASP A 126 -39.77 -4.77 4.37
N PRO A 127 -40.90 -4.22 3.90
CA PRO A 127 -41.11 -2.77 3.89
C PRO A 127 -41.02 -2.12 5.28
N ALA A 128 -41.37 -2.86 6.35
CA ALA A 128 -41.31 -2.40 7.73
C ALA A 128 -39.90 -2.50 8.34
N SER A 129 -38.95 -3.11 7.64
CA SER A 129 -37.58 -3.21 8.10
C SER A 129 -36.91 -1.84 8.19
N GLY A 130 -36.40 -1.50 9.38
CA GLY A 130 -35.66 -0.27 9.63
C GLY A 130 -34.27 -0.25 8.97
N PRO A 131 -33.61 0.92 8.99
CA PRO A 131 -32.25 1.06 8.48
C PRO A 131 -31.25 0.23 9.29
N PRO A 132 -30.12 -0.19 8.70
CA PRO A 132 -29.02 -0.75 9.47
C PRO A 132 -28.40 0.29 10.41
N ASN A 133 -27.60 -0.16 11.36
CA ASN A 133 -26.71 0.66 12.19
C ASN A 133 -25.31 0.00 12.25
N GLU A 134 -24.38 0.62 12.97
CA GLU A 134 -22.99 0.15 13.12
C GLU A 134 -22.86 -1.20 13.82
N TYR A 135 -23.92 -1.65 14.51
CA TYR A 135 -24.04 -2.94 15.20
C TYR A 135 -24.87 -3.97 14.42
N THR A 136 -25.32 -3.64 13.20
CA THR A 136 -25.94 -4.60 12.29
C THR A 136 -24.91 -5.65 11.91
N MET A 137 -25.31 -6.92 11.98
CA MET A 137 -24.45 -8.04 11.63
C MET A 137 -24.40 -8.22 10.11
N TYR A 138 -23.22 -8.53 9.59
CA TYR A 138 -23.00 -8.92 8.20
C TYR A 138 -22.13 -10.16 8.16
N ARG A 139 -22.28 -10.98 7.12
CA ARG A 139 -21.28 -11.98 6.80
C ARG A 139 -20.07 -11.28 6.17
N ILE A 140 -18.88 -11.48 6.74
CA ILE A 140 -17.66 -10.78 6.29
C ILE A 140 -16.82 -11.57 5.29
N SER A 141 -17.28 -12.77 4.93
CA SER A 141 -16.73 -13.55 3.81
C SER A 141 -15.20 -13.70 3.95
N SER A 142 -14.42 -13.46 2.90
CA SER A 142 -12.96 -13.64 2.95
C SER A 142 -12.19 -12.63 3.81
N VAL A 143 -12.83 -11.61 4.40
CA VAL A 143 -12.22 -10.82 5.49
C VAL A 143 -11.90 -11.72 6.69
N SER A 144 -12.61 -12.85 6.84
CA SER A 144 -12.30 -13.90 7.84
C SER A 144 -10.84 -14.39 7.78
N LYS A 145 -10.16 -14.27 6.63
CA LYS A 145 -8.75 -14.68 6.47
C LYS A 145 -7.76 -13.86 7.29
N ILE A 146 -8.18 -12.70 7.81
CA ILE A 146 -7.38 -11.93 8.76
C ILE A 146 -7.11 -12.75 10.02
N PHE A 147 -8.09 -13.51 10.51
CA PHE A 147 -8.04 -14.20 11.81
C PHE A 147 -7.07 -15.39 11.86
N PRO A 148 -7.00 -16.29 10.85
CA PRO A 148 -5.94 -17.31 10.80
C PRO A 148 -4.52 -16.71 10.77
N VAL A 149 -4.36 -15.54 10.15
CA VAL A 149 -3.06 -14.86 10.10
C VAL A 149 -2.74 -14.17 11.42
N LEU A 150 -3.73 -13.59 12.11
CA LEU A 150 -3.53 -13.10 13.47
C LEU A 150 -3.10 -14.23 14.40
N MET A 151 -3.69 -15.43 14.28
CA MET A 151 -3.23 -16.60 15.01
C MET A 151 -1.76 -16.93 14.71
N LEU A 152 -1.39 -17.03 13.43
CA LEU A 152 0.01 -17.28 13.03
C LEU A 152 0.97 -16.26 13.66
N TYR A 153 0.66 -14.98 13.58
CA TYR A 153 1.54 -13.90 14.05
C TYR A 153 1.63 -13.85 15.58
N ARG A 154 0.53 -14.16 16.31
CA ARG A 154 0.55 -14.29 17.77
C ARG A 154 1.39 -15.48 18.21
N LEU A 155 1.20 -16.64 17.60
CA LEU A 155 1.99 -17.83 17.90
C LEU A 155 3.48 -17.64 17.58
N TRP A 156 3.80 -16.85 16.55
CA TRP A 156 5.17 -16.47 16.23
C TRP A 156 5.77 -15.53 17.27
N GLU A 157 5.02 -14.51 17.69
CA GLU A 157 5.43 -13.58 18.74
C GLU A 157 5.68 -14.28 20.09
N GLU A 158 4.83 -15.26 20.42
CA GLU A 158 4.93 -16.08 21.64
C GLU A 158 6.04 -17.15 21.57
N GLY A 159 6.64 -17.36 20.40
CA GLY A 159 7.69 -18.35 20.17
C GLY A 159 7.19 -19.79 20.00
N THR A 160 5.88 -20.01 19.97
CA THR A 160 5.27 -21.33 19.68
C THR A 160 5.48 -21.72 18.21
N VAL A 161 5.39 -20.74 17.30
CA VAL A 161 5.88 -20.85 15.92
C VAL A 161 7.27 -20.25 15.87
N ALA A 162 8.28 -21.04 15.53
CA ALA A 162 9.67 -20.57 15.57
C ALA A 162 9.97 -19.56 14.46
N SER A 163 9.39 -19.76 13.27
CA SER A 163 9.53 -18.85 12.13
C SER A 163 8.26 -18.83 11.30
N LEU A 164 7.89 -17.63 10.81
CA LEU A 164 6.85 -17.51 9.79
C LEU A 164 7.21 -18.27 8.50
N ASP A 165 8.50 -18.50 8.25
CA ASP A 165 9.00 -19.24 7.09
C ASP A 165 9.24 -20.73 7.39
N ASP A 166 8.75 -21.23 8.53
CA ASP A 166 8.73 -22.67 8.79
C ASP A 166 7.90 -23.41 7.71
N PRO A 167 8.36 -24.59 7.26
CA PRO A 167 7.61 -25.44 6.34
C PRO A 167 6.36 -26.00 7.04
N LEU A 168 5.25 -26.16 6.31
CA LEU A 168 4.00 -26.70 6.85
C LEU A 168 4.20 -28.12 7.44
N GLU A 169 5.08 -28.91 6.82
CA GLU A 169 5.47 -30.27 7.23
C GLU A 169 5.95 -30.33 8.69
N ARG A 170 6.49 -29.23 9.23
CA ARG A 170 6.91 -29.12 10.63
C ARG A 170 5.74 -29.25 11.60
N TYR A 171 4.55 -28.76 11.20
CA TYR A 171 3.34 -28.73 12.03
C TYR A 171 2.33 -29.80 11.62
N ALA A 172 2.44 -30.32 10.40
CA ALA A 172 1.62 -31.41 9.87
C ALA A 172 2.52 -32.43 9.16
N SER A 173 3.06 -33.40 9.89
CA SER A 173 4.02 -34.38 9.35
C SER A 173 3.45 -35.27 8.24
N SER A 174 2.12 -35.40 8.14
CA SER A 174 1.46 -36.13 7.05
C SER A 174 1.17 -35.28 5.81
N PHE A 175 1.52 -33.99 5.82
CA PHE A 175 1.36 -33.12 4.65
C PHE A 175 2.37 -33.53 3.55
N THR A 176 1.83 -33.82 2.37
CA THR A 176 2.60 -34.03 1.14
C THR A 176 1.74 -33.56 -0.03
N ILE A 177 2.37 -32.98 -1.06
CA ILE A 177 1.72 -32.56 -2.30
C ILE A 177 2.75 -32.58 -3.43
N ASN A 178 2.32 -32.92 -4.64
CA ASN A 178 3.24 -33.01 -5.77
C ASN A 178 3.58 -31.62 -6.32
N ASN A 179 4.87 -31.34 -6.56
CA ASN A 179 5.31 -30.11 -7.23
C ASN A 179 5.91 -30.44 -8.61
N PRO A 180 5.09 -30.55 -9.68
CA PRO A 180 5.60 -30.76 -11.03
C PRO A 180 6.34 -29.54 -11.60
N LEU A 181 6.28 -28.38 -10.93
CA LEU A 181 6.81 -27.10 -11.39
C LEU A 181 8.22 -26.79 -10.83
N GLY A 182 8.63 -27.48 -9.75
CA GLY A 182 9.88 -27.26 -9.02
C GLY A 182 11.17 -27.52 -9.82
N MET A 183 11.07 -27.89 -11.09
CA MET A 183 12.18 -28.10 -12.02
C MET A 183 12.45 -26.90 -12.94
N ALA A 184 11.56 -25.88 -12.98
CA ALA A 184 11.54 -24.89 -14.06
C ALA A 184 12.05 -23.48 -13.70
N SER A 185 12.55 -23.21 -12.49
CA SER A 185 12.79 -21.81 -12.05
C SER A 185 13.92 -21.62 -11.04
N ALA A 186 15.15 -22.02 -11.40
CA ALA A 186 16.31 -21.26 -10.92
C ALA A 186 16.69 -20.27 -12.03
N PRO A 187 16.43 -18.96 -11.91
CA PRO A 187 17.08 -18.00 -12.79
C PRO A 187 18.58 -18.14 -12.52
N LYS A 188 19.36 -18.49 -13.56
CA LYS A 188 20.81 -18.24 -13.55
C LYS A 188 20.99 -16.74 -13.33
N GLN A 189 21.13 -16.32 -12.08
CA GLN A 189 21.88 -15.11 -11.79
C GLN A 189 23.27 -15.37 -12.37
N GLN A 190 23.56 -14.74 -13.51
CA GLN A 190 24.92 -14.57 -14.01
C GLN A 190 25.66 -13.73 -12.97
N SER A 191 26.12 -14.41 -11.91
CA SER A 191 27.23 -13.92 -11.13
C SER A 191 28.42 -13.91 -12.08
N LEU A 192 28.92 -12.70 -12.38
CA LEU A 192 30.23 -12.49 -12.96
C LEU A 192 31.28 -12.92 -11.94
N THR A 193 31.43 -14.22 -11.74
CA THR A 193 32.55 -14.82 -11.03
C THR A 193 33.04 -15.98 -11.89
N VAL A 194 34.15 -15.73 -12.56
CA VAL A 194 34.90 -16.72 -13.34
C VAL A 194 35.50 -17.73 -12.36
N GLY A 195 35.17 -19.00 -12.57
CA GLY A 195 35.92 -20.15 -12.06
C GLY A 195 35.57 -20.56 -10.63
N LEU A 196 34.76 -21.62 -10.52
CA LEU A 196 34.87 -22.77 -9.60
C LEU A 196 33.54 -23.55 -9.71
N GLU A 197 33.53 -24.60 -10.53
CA GLU A 197 32.40 -25.52 -10.59
C GLU A 197 32.39 -26.41 -9.34
N GLU A 198 31.63 -26.02 -8.32
CA GLU A 198 31.13 -26.96 -7.32
C GLU A 198 29.78 -27.52 -7.82
N VAL A 199 29.71 -28.84 -7.95
CA VAL A 199 28.45 -29.57 -8.13
C VAL A 199 27.64 -29.42 -6.84
N GLY A 200 26.88 -28.33 -6.75
CA GLY A 200 25.94 -28.10 -5.65
C GLY A 200 24.82 -29.16 -5.63
N PRO A 201 24.21 -29.42 -4.46
CA PRO A 201 23.10 -30.36 -4.37
C PRO A 201 21.97 -29.94 -5.32
N ALA A 202 21.27 -30.93 -5.88
CA ALA A 202 20.13 -30.71 -6.77
C ALA A 202 19.17 -29.64 -6.19
N PRO A 203 18.58 -28.77 -7.02
CA PRO A 203 17.66 -27.74 -6.55
C PRO A 203 16.55 -28.40 -5.72
N ARG A 204 16.53 -28.12 -4.41
CA ARG A 204 15.43 -28.59 -3.56
C ARG A 204 14.18 -27.80 -3.94
N PRO A 205 13.02 -28.46 -4.13
CA PRO A 205 11.78 -27.76 -4.38
C PRO A 205 11.50 -26.77 -3.25
N THR A 206 11.01 -25.58 -3.60
CA THR A 206 10.74 -24.54 -2.61
C THR A 206 9.56 -24.99 -1.71
N PRO A 207 9.68 -24.91 -0.37
CA PRO A 207 8.68 -25.49 0.52
C PRO A 207 7.41 -24.63 0.62
N VAL A 208 6.28 -25.25 0.95
CA VAL A 208 5.07 -24.54 1.37
C VAL A 208 5.26 -24.07 2.82
N THR A 209 5.53 -22.78 3.01
CA THR A 209 5.74 -22.20 4.36
C THR A 209 4.48 -21.52 4.89
N LEU A 210 4.41 -21.33 6.21
CA LEU A 210 3.27 -20.65 6.86
C LEU A 210 3.05 -19.23 6.29
N ARG A 211 4.12 -18.44 6.11
CA ARG A 211 4.06 -17.10 5.51
C ARG A 211 3.52 -17.17 4.09
N ARG A 212 3.92 -18.15 3.29
CA ARG A 212 3.46 -18.30 1.90
C ARG A 212 1.99 -18.69 1.85
N MET A 213 1.53 -19.53 2.77
CA MET A 213 0.09 -19.85 2.92
C MET A 213 -0.72 -18.62 3.30
N ALA A 214 -0.22 -17.86 4.29
CA ALA A 214 -0.84 -16.63 4.76
C ALA A 214 -0.86 -15.50 3.73
N SER A 215 -0.07 -15.58 2.66
CA SER A 215 0.10 -14.51 1.66
C SER A 215 -0.28 -14.86 0.23
N GLN A 216 -1.05 -15.94 0.01
CA GLN A 216 -1.42 -16.37 -1.34
C GLN A 216 -0.21 -16.71 -2.25
N LEU A 217 0.92 -17.08 -1.63
CA LEU A 217 2.18 -17.43 -2.30
C LEU A 217 2.54 -18.91 -2.14
N SER A 218 1.67 -19.72 -1.52
CA SER A 218 1.93 -21.15 -1.27
C SER A 218 1.90 -22.02 -2.52
N GLY A 219 1.27 -21.57 -3.59
CA GLY A 219 1.00 -22.42 -4.75
C GLY A 219 -0.02 -23.53 -4.47
N LEU A 220 -0.65 -23.58 -3.30
CA LEU A 220 -1.72 -24.54 -3.03
C LEU A 220 -2.93 -24.26 -3.95
N PRO A 221 -3.66 -25.30 -4.40
CA PRO A 221 -4.90 -25.13 -5.15
C PRO A 221 -5.90 -24.21 -4.47
N ARG A 222 -6.83 -23.62 -5.24
CA ARG A 222 -7.83 -22.70 -4.68
C ARG A 222 -8.69 -23.36 -3.59
N ARG A 223 -9.04 -24.64 -3.78
CA ARG A 223 -9.86 -25.50 -2.93
C ARG A 223 -9.35 -26.93 -3.04
N LEU A 224 -9.73 -27.80 -2.10
CA LEU A 224 -9.45 -29.23 -2.18
C LEU A 224 -10.15 -29.80 -3.41
N ARG A 225 -9.44 -30.69 -4.13
CA ARG A 225 -10.00 -31.41 -5.26
C ARG A 225 -11.21 -32.26 -4.83
N SER A 226 -12.22 -32.34 -5.70
CA SER A 226 -13.43 -33.14 -5.48
C SER A 226 -14.27 -32.75 -4.26
N THR A 227 -14.08 -31.55 -3.69
CA THR A 227 -14.91 -31.04 -2.59
C THR A 227 -15.63 -29.73 -2.96
N SER A 228 -16.60 -29.34 -2.13
CA SER A 228 -17.27 -28.05 -2.21
C SER A 228 -16.82 -27.13 -1.08
N LEU A 229 -17.18 -25.84 -1.16
CA LEU A 229 -16.99 -24.90 -0.04
C LEU A 229 -17.80 -25.27 1.22
N LEU A 230 -18.70 -26.25 1.13
CA LEU A 230 -19.54 -26.74 2.23
C LEU A 230 -19.05 -28.07 2.79
N TRP A 231 -17.86 -28.53 2.38
CA TRP A 231 -17.30 -29.82 2.78
C TRP A 231 -17.05 -29.86 4.29
N ARG A 232 -17.44 -30.97 4.93
CA ARG A 232 -17.44 -31.16 6.39
C ARG A 232 -16.50 -32.28 6.86
N GLY A 233 -15.50 -32.61 6.06
CA GLY A 233 -14.51 -33.60 6.46
C GLY A 233 -13.48 -33.04 7.44
N SER A 234 -12.56 -33.90 7.84
CA SER A 234 -11.51 -33.60 8.81
C SER A 234 -10.24 -33.04 8.15
N THR A 235 -9.39 -32.39 8.95
CA THR A 235 -8.06 -31.95 8.48
C THR A 235 -7.20 -33.14 8.04
N GLN A 236 -7.35 -34.32 8.64
CA GLN A 236 -6.63 -35.52 8.22
C GLN A 236 -7.08 -36.01 6.83
N GLU A 237 -8.38 -35.96 6.55
CA GLU A 237 -8.91 -36.25 5.21
C GLU A 237 -8.43 -35.22 4.18
N ALA A 238 -8.39 -33.93 4.56
CA ALA A 238 -7.85 -32.88 3.71
C ALA A 238 -6.38 -33.13 3.36
N LEU A 239 -5.54 -33.48 4.35
CA LEU A 239 -4.14 -33.85 4.14
C LEU A 239 -4.00 -35.10 3.27
N SER A 240 -4.92 -36.08 3.39
CA SER A 240 -4.94 -37.27 2.53
C SER A 240 -5.25 -36.92 1.09
N LEU A 241 -6.22 -36.03 0.84
CA LEU A 241 -6.58 -35.58 -0.52
C LEU A 241 -5.44 -34.82 -1.20
N LEU A 242 -4.60 -34.11 -0.44
CA LEU A 242 -3.48 -33.33 -0.97
C LEU A 242 -2.33 -34.20 -1.49
N LYS A 243 -2.19 -35.44 -1.02
CA LYS A 243 -1.14 -36.37 -1.47
C LYS A 243 -1.17 -36.63 -2.97
N ASP A 244 -2.38 -36.70 -3.52
CA ASP A 244 -2.65 -36.97 -4.94
C ASP A 244 -2.93 -35.68 -5.74
N ASP A 245 -2.74 -34.51 -5.12
CA ASP A 245 -2.92 -33.21 -5.76
C ASP A 245 -1.57 -32.63 -6.21
N VAL A 246 -1.63 -31.53 -6.98
CA VAL A 246 -0.46 -30.85 -7.52
C VAL A 246 -0.45 -29.38 -7.11
N LEU A 247 0.75 -28.84 -6.90
CA LEU A 247 0.89 -27.41 -6.72
C LEU A 247 0.47 -26.65 -7.99
N VAL A 248 -0.42 -25.72 -7.72
CA VAL A 248 -0.71 -24.50 -8.44
C VAL A 248 0.48 -23.90 -9.14
N ALA A 249 1.47 -23.58 -8.34
CA ALA A 249 2.60 -22.72 -8.62
C ALA A 249 3.80 -23.19 -7.81
N ASP A 250 5.02 -22.87 -8.24
CA ASP A 250 6.15 -23.05 -7.34
C ASP A 250 6.04 -22.02 -6.19
N PRO A 251 6.12 -22.45 -4.91
CA PRO A 251 5.91 -21.57 -3.76
C PRO A 251 6.79 -20.31 -3.78
N GLY A 252 6.17 -19.14 -3.62
CA GLY A 252 6.84 -17.84 -3.62
C GLY A 252 7.05 -17.21 -4.99
N THR A 253 6.74 -17.90 -6.10
CA THR A 253 7.02 -17.38 -7.45
C THR A 253 5.90 -16.55 -8.07
N ARG A 254 4.65 -16.79 -7.67
CA ARG A 254 3.47 -16.08 -8.19
C ARG A 254 2.33 -16.04 -7.20
N CYS A 255 1.54 -14.98 -7.28
CA CYS A 255 0.35 -14.80 -6.47
C CYS A 255 -0.78 -15.69 -6.98
N HIS A 256 -1.28 -16.59 -6.12
CA HIS A 256 -2.39 -17.48 -6.42
C HIS A 256 -3.35 -17.57 -5.24
N TYR A 257 -4.59 -17.14 -5.45
CA TYR A 257 -5.60 -17.12 -4.40
C TYR A 257 -6.04 -18.53 -4.01
N SER A 258 -5.79 -18.91 -2.76
CA SER A 258 -6.17 -20.18 -2.16
C SER A 258 -7.03 -19.99 -0.91
N THR A 259 -8.27 -20.48 -0.96
CA THR A 259 -9.14 -20.61 0.22
C THR A 259 -8.67 -21.77 1.09
N LEU A 260 -8.21 -22.85 0.45
CA LEU A 260 -7.58 -24.02 1.09
C LEU A 260 -6.42 -23.63 2.00
N ALA A 261 -5.49 -22.79 1.53
CA ALA A 261 -4.29 -22.44 2.29
C ALA A 261 -4.64 -21.85 3.67
N PHE A 262 -5.65 -20.99 3.75
CA PHE A 262 -6.05 -20.34 5.02
C PHE A 262 -6.75 -21.30 5.98
N SER A 263 -7.64 -22.15 5.47
CA SER A 263 -8.28 -23.17 6.30
C SER A 263 -7.29 -24.20 6.81
N LEU A 264 -6.38 -24.65 5.94
CA LEU A 264 -5.33 -25.59 6.33
C LEU A 264 -4.40 -24.97 7.38
N LEU A 265 -3.96 -23.72 7.17
CA LEU A 265 -3.15 -22.97 8.12
C LEU A 265 -3.82 -22.90 9.49
N ALA A 266 -5.07 -22.46 9.54
CA ALA A 266 -5.84 -22.33 10.78
C ALA A 266 -5.94 -23.66 11.54
N HIS A 267 -6.37 -24.72 10.86
CA HIS A 267 -6.60 -26.02 11.50
C HIS A 267 -5.29 -26.69 11.96
N VAL A 268 -4.22 -26.58 11.17
CA VAL A 268 -2.90 -27.13 11.54
C VAL A 268 -2.32 -26.40 12.75
N LEU A 269 -2.39 -25.06 12.77
CA LEU A 269 -1.95 -24.28 13.93
C LEU A 269 -2.79 -24.58 15.18
N ALA A 270 -4.11 -24.67 15.04
CA ALA A 270 -5.00 -25.00 16.16
C ALA A 270 -4.75 -26.41 16.72
N ALA A 271 -4.45 -27.39 15.86
CA ALA A 271 -4.06 -28.73 16.30
C ALA A 271 -2.76 -28.72 17.11
N HIS A 272 -1.87 -27.75 16.86
CA HIS A 272 -0.60 -27.61 17.55
C HIS A 272 -0.70 -26.89 18.90
N THR A 273 -1.67 -25.99 19.10
CA THR A 273 -1.68 -25.07 20.25
C THR A 273 -3.00 -24.98 21.03
N ALA A 274 -4.12 -25.38 20.43
CA ALA A 274 -5.46 -25.09 20.93
C ALA A 274 -6.31 -26.36 21.13
N HIS A 275 -5.67 -27.51 21.37
CA HIS A 275 -6.34 -28.83 21.37
C HIS A 275 -7.17 -29.09 20.09
N GLY A 276 -6.83 -28.44 18.97
CA GLY A 276 -7.54 -28.57 17.71
C GLY A 276 -8.74 -27.63 17.49
N ASP A 277 -9.07 -26.73 18.43
CA ASP A 277 -10.22 -25.82 18.28
C ASP A 277 -9.80 -24.40 17.87
N TYR A 278 -9.84 -24.16 16.55
CA TYR A 278 -9.50 -22.86 15.97
C TYR A 278 -10.49 -21.75 16.39
N GLN A 279 -11.80 -22.03 16.37
CA GLN A 279 -12.81 -21.00 16.65
C GLN A 279 -12.72 -20.53 18.09
N ARG A 280 -12.53 -21.47 19.03
CA ARG A 280 -12.28 -21.15 20.43
C ARG A 280 -11.02 -20.32 20.61
N TRP A 281 -9.91 -20.72 19.97
CA TRP A 281 -8.66 -19.97 20.07
C TRP A 281 -8.84 -18.51 19.60
N ILE A 282 -9.53 -18.28 18.49
CA ILE A 282 -9.81 -16.93 17.99
C ILE A 282 -10.69 -16.14 18.96
N SER A 283 -11.72 -16.75 19.54
CA SER A 283 -12.57 -16.09 20.55
C SER A 283 -11.73 -15.60 21.73
N GLU A 284 -11.01 -16.51 22.38
CA GLU A 284 -10.30 -16.27 23.63
C GLU A 284 -9.05 -15.38 23.45
N ASN A 285 -8.35 -15.51 22.31
CA ASN A 285 -7.04 -14.87 22.12
C ASN A 285 -7.07 -13.63 21.21
N VAL A 286 -8.17 -13.38 20.50
CA VAL A 286 -8.29 -12.24 19.57
C VAL A 286 -9.55 -11.44 19.85
N LEU A 287 -10.73 -12.06 19.82
CA LEU A 287 -12.00 -11.32 19.86
C LEU A 287 -12.28 -10.75 21.26
N GLU A 288 -12.17 -11.56 22.31
CA GLU A 288 -12.41 -11.14 23.69
C GLU A 288 -11.41 -10.05 24.15
N PRO A 289 -10.09 -10.18 23.93
CA PRO A 289 -9.13 -9.12 24.29
C PRO A 289 -9.40 -7.78 23.61
N LEU A 290 -9.87 -7.81 22.35
CA LEU A 290 -10.24 -6.62 21.58
C LEU A 290 -11.67 -6.14 21.85
N GLY A 291 -12.44 -6.86 22.66
CA GLY A 291 -13.84 -6.53 22.96
C GLY A 291 -14.76 -6.63 21.73
N MET A 292 -14.45 -7.51 20.78
CA MET A 292 -15.22 -7.77 19.56
C MET A 292 -16.34 -8.79 19.82
N ALA A 293 -17.25 -8.46 20.74
CA ALA A 293 -18.30 -9.37 21.22
C ALA A 293 -19.37 -9.71 20.16
N ASP A 294 -19.48 -8.91 19.11
CA ASP A 294 -20.39 -9.11 17.98
C ASP A 294 -19.64 -9.64 16.75
N THR A 295 -18.58 -10.40 16.98
CA THR A 295 -17.81 -11.07 15.93
C THR A 295 -17.70 -12.55 16.26
N GLY A 296 -17.87 -13.42 15.26
CA GLY A 296 -17.77 -14.87 15.49
C GLY A 296 -18.12 -15.70 14.28
N PHE A 297 -18.13 -17.03 14.46
CA PHE A 297 -18.33 -17.99 13.37
C PHE A 297 -19.76 -18.54 13.27
N ASP A 298 -20.54 -18.43 14.36
CA ASP A 298 -21.82 -19.11 14.50
C ASP A 298 -23.01 -18.18 14.23
N LEU A 299 -24.00 -18.71 13.51
CA LEU A 299 -25.26 -18.02 13.25
C LEU A 299 -26.27 -18.31 14.37
N THR A 300 -25.96 -17.87 15.59
CA THR A 300 -26.83 -18.02 16.76
C THR A 300 -28.11 -17.19 16.61
N PRO A 301 -29.18 -17.44 17.40
CA PRO A 301 -30.40 -16.62 17.33
C PRO A 301 -30.15 -15.12 17.50
N PRO A 302 -29.31 -14.64 18.46
CA PRO A 302 -28.97 -13.22 18.58
C PRO A 302 -28.22 -12.63 17.37
N VAL A 303 -27.37 -13.42 16.70
CA VAL A 303 -26.70 -13.00 15.47
C VAL A 303 -27.72 -12.88 14.34
N ARG A 304 -28.60 -13.89 14.20
CA ARG A 304 -29.59 -13.96 13.12
C ARG A 304 -30.60 -12.82 13.18
N THR A 305 -31.03 -12.37 14.36
CA THR A 305 -31.98 -11.26 14.49
C THR A 305 -31.39 -9.90 14.11
N ARG A 306 -30.06 -9.75 14.21
CA ARG A 306 -29.34 -8.52 13.83
C ARG A 306 -28.70 -8.59 12.45
N LEU A 307 -28.72 -9.75 11.80
CA LEU A 307 -28.12 -9.97 10.48
C LEU A 307 -28.91 -9.22 9.40
N ALA A 308 -28.22 -8.39 8.62
CA ALA A 308 -28.79 -7.84 7.40
C ALA A 308 -29.05 -8.97 6.39
N ALA A 309 -30.24 -9.02 5.81
CA ALA A 309 -30.61 -10.04 4.82
C ALA A 309 -29.84 -9.81 3.51
N GLY A 310 -29.06 -10.79 3.08
CA GLY A 310 -28.29 -10.75 1.84
C GLY A 310 -29.12 -11.13 0.62
N PHE A 311 -28.84 -10.51 -0.52
CA PHE A 311 -29.53 -10.75 -1.79
C PHE A 311 -28.54 -10.88 -2.94
N TYR A 312 -28.89 -11.66 -3.96
CA TYR A 312 -28.16 -11.66 -5.23
C TYR A 312 -28.55 -10.44 -6.07
N GLY A 313 -27.74 -10.12 -7.10
CA GLY A 313 -28.06 -9.04 -8.06
C GLY A 313 -29.40 -9.22 -8.79
N SER A 314 -29.93 -10.45 -8.83
CA SER A 314 -31.28 -10.75 -9.33
C SER A 314 -32.42 -10.36 -8.38
N GLY A 315 -32.11 -9.86 -7.17
CA GLY A 315 -33.07 -9.56 -6.12
C GLY A 315 -33.55 -10.78 -5.32
N ARG A 316 -33.09 -11.99 -5.65
CA ARG A 316 -33.43 -13.19 -4.88
C ARG A 316 -32.67 -13.22 -3.54
N PRO A 317 -33.31 -13.61 -2.43
CA PRO A 317 -32.61 -13.81 -1.16
C PRO A 317 -31.47 -14.81 -1.31
N ALA A 318 -30.32 -14.50 -0.74
CA ALA A 318 -29.18 -15.40 -0.70
C ALA A 318 -29.33 -16.38 0.47
N PRO A 319 -29.01 -17.67 0.27
CA PRO A 319 -29.09 -18.65 1.35
C PRO A 319 -27.96 -18.46 2.36
N LEU A 320 -28.26 -18.73 3.63
CA LEU A 320 -27.26 -18.85 4.68
C LEU A 320 -26.88 -20.32 4.85
N TYR A 321 -25.60 -20.61 4.83
CA TYR A 321 -25.06 -21.96 4.92
C TYR A 321 -23.71 -21.98 5.63
N ASP A 322 -23.41 -23.14 6.22
CA ASP A 322 -22.15 -23.39 6.89
C ASP A 322 -21.09 -23.93 5.91
N LEU A 323 -19.90 -23.33 5.91
CA LEU A 323 -18.73 -23.65 5.09
C LEU A 323 -17.96 -24.88 5.58
N GLY A 324 -18.38 -25.50 6.68
CA GLY A 324 -17.77 -26.69 7.26
C GLY A 324 -16.30 -26.49 7.56
N TRP A 325 -15.44 -27.31 6.96
CA TRP A 325 -14.00 -27.23 7.12
C TRP A 325 -13.42 -25.88 6.63
N TYR A 326 -14.10 -25.19 5.71
CA TYR A 326 -13.67 -23.91 5.16
C TYR A 326 -13.98 -22.69 6.04
N ARG A 327 -14.60 -22.86 7.22
CA ARG A 327 -14.97 -21.76 8.13
C ARG A 327 -13.87 -20.71 8.36
N PRO A 328 -12.60 -21.06 8.67
CA PRO A 328 -11.53 -20.09 8.90
C PRO A 328 -11.28 -19.13 7.73
N SER A 329 -11.56 -19.57 6.52
CA SER A 329 -11.29 -18.82 5.30
C SER A 329 -12.42 -17.89 4.86
N GLY A 330 -13.63 -18.03 5.40
CA GLY A 330 -14.79 -17.37 4.81
C GLY A 330 -16.09 -17.28 5.64
N GLN A 331 -16.16 -17.85 6.84
CA GLN A 331 -17.37 -17.85 7.65
C GLN A 331 -17.16 -17.14 8.98
N MET A 332 -17.12 -15.82 8.92
CA MET A 332 -17.33 -15.00 10.10
C MET A 332 -18.47 -14.03 9.85
N TYR A 333 -19.11 -13.66 10.94
CA TYR A 333 -20.07 -12.58 11.04
C TYR A 333 -19.45 -11.50 11.92
N SER A 334 -19.67 -10.25 11.58
CA SER A 334 -19.16 -9.10 12.32
C SER A 334 -20.05 -7.89 12.12
N THR A 335 -19.79 -6.86 12.91
CA THR A 335 -20.33 -5.51 12.75
C THR A 335 -19.25 -4.54 12.26
N ALA A 336 -19.67 -3.36 11.78
CA ALA A 336 -18.73 -2.29 11.46
C ALA A 336 -18.01 -1.78 12.72
N ALA A 337 -18.73 -1.70 13.84
CA ALA A 337 -18.18 -1.29 15.14
C ALA A 337 -17.07 -2.22 15.64
N ASP A 338 -17.21 -3.54 15.50
CA ASP A 338 -16.17 -4.47 15.92
C ASP A 338 -14.94 -4.47 15.00
N LEU A 339 -15.16 -4.40 13.68
CA LEU A 339 -14.03 -4.28 12.74
C LEU A 339 -13.30 -2.94 12.90
N ALA A 340 -13.96 -1.87 13.37
CA ALA A 340 -13.27 -0.64 13.74
C ALA A 340 -12.27 -0.86 14.88
N LYS A 341 -12.60 -1.67 15.88
CA LYS A 341 -11.68 -2.01 16.99
C LYS A 341 -10.44 -2.75 16.46
N LEU A 342 -10.65 -3.71 15.55
CA LEU A 342 -9.54 -4.40 14.88
C LEU A 342 -8.70 -3.43 14.03
N ALA A 343 -9.31 -2.48 13.34
CA ALA A 343 -8.59 -1.45 12.58
C ALA A 343 -7.72 -0.57 13.50
N MET A 344 -8.27 -0.08 14.60
CA MET A 344 -7.54 0.72 15.60
C MET A 344 -6.36 -0.06 16.20
N GLU A 345 -6.54 -1.35 16.46
CA GLU A 345 -5.46 -2.24 16.93
C GLU A 345 -4.34 -2.36 15.89
N LEU A 346 -4.68 -2.69 14.65
CA LEU A 346 -3.69 -2.89 13.59
C LEU A 346 -2.95 -1.59 13.22
N LEU A 347 -3.60 -0.44 13.38
CA LEU A 347 -2.96 0.88 13.23
C LEU A 347 -2.08 1.26 14.44
N GLY A 348 -2.07 0.45 15.51
CA GLY A 348 -1.26 0.69 16.71
C GLY A 348 -1.82 1.79 17.63
N SER A 349 -3.10 2.13 17.46
CA SER A 349 -3.78 3.20 18.19
C SER A 349 -4.67 2.68 19.34
N SER A 350 -4.92 1.37 19.39
CA SER A 350 -5.66 0.76 20.50
C SER A 350 -4.89 0.86 21.84
N PRO A 351 -5.58 1.13 22.96
CA PRO A 351 -4.97 1.14 24.30
C PRO A 351 -4.52 -0.27 24.74
N LYS A 352 -5.16 -1.32 24.23
CA LYS A 352 -4.78 -2.72 24.46
C LYS A 352 -4.18 -3.28 23.19
N ARG A 353 -2.89 -3.61 23.22
CA ARG A 353 -2.17 -4.19 22.07
C ARG A 353 -2.30 -5.70 22.06
N LEU A 354 -2.82 -6.22 20.96
CA LEU A 354 -2.80 -7.63 20.57
C LEU A 354 -1.43 -8.02 20.01
N LEU A 355 -0.76 -7.17 19.24
CA LEU A 355 0.57 -7.46 18.67
C LEU A 355 1.59 -6.41 19.10
N ARG A 356 2.86 -6.81 19.22
CA ARG A 356 3.96 -5.84 19.36
C ARG A 356 4.05 -4.96 18.10
N PRO A 357 4.53 -3.71 18.22
CA PRO A 357 4.57 -2.77 17.09
C PRO A 357 5.35 -3.27 15.87
N ASP A 358 6.47 -3.96 16.08
CA ASP A 358 7.31 -4.56 15.04
C ASP A 358 6.61 -5.73 14.33
N VAL A 359 5.87 -6.54 15.09
CA VAL A 359 5.07 -7.65 14.56
C VAL A 359 3.89 -7.13 13.74
N ALA A 360 3.16 -6.13 14.23
CA ALA A 360 2.08 -5.46 13.48
C ALA A 360 2.59 -4.82 12.19
N LYS A 361 3.77 -4.17 12.22
CA LYS A 361 4.42 -3.63 11.02
C LYS A 361 4.78 -4.72 10.02
N THR A 362 5.24 -5.87 10.49
CA THR A 362 5.55 -7.04 9.66
C THR A 362 4.28 -7.64 9.05
N LEU A 363 3.18 -7.68 9.81
CA LEU A 363 1.87 -8.15 9.34
C LEU A 363 1.35 -7.30 8.17
N LEU A 364 1.52 -5.97 8.25
CA LEU A 364 1.05 -5.00 7.27
C LEU A 364 2.03 -4.73 6.12
N ALA A 365 3.12 -5.50 6.00
CA ALA A 365 4.13 -5.32 4.97
C ALA A 365 3.80 -6.12 3.70
N PRO A 366 4.04 -5.55 2.49
CA PRO A 366 3.95 -6.30 1.24
C PRO A 366 5.11 -7.30 1.13
N LEU A 367 4.85 -8.43 0.46
CA LEU A 367 5.83 -9.50 0.24
C LEU A 367 6.20 -9.67 -1.23
N LEU A 368 5.24 -9.60 -2.14
CA LEU A 368 5.49 -9.80 -3.58
C LEU A 368 4.58 -8.91 -4.43
N ALA A 369 5.16 -8.31 -5.47
CA ALA A 369 4.40 -7.64 -6.53
C ALA A 369 3.74 -8.68 -7.46
N CYS A 370 2.49 -8.44 -7.84
CA CYS A 370 1.65 -9.38 -8.57
C CYS A 370 1.14 -8.79 -9.90
N PRO A 371 2.00 -8.57 -10.92
CA PRO A 371 1.58 -7.93 -12.16
C PRO A 371 0.58 -8.80 -12.96
N GLY A 372 -0.53 -8.21 -13.37
CA GLY A 372 -1.44 -8.71 -14.43
C GLY A 372 -2.39 -9.86 -14.07
N ALA A 373 -1.99 -10.82 -13.24
CA ALA A 373 -2.78 -12.03 -12.96
C ALA A 373 -3.50 -12.06 -11.60
N TYR A 374 -3.21 -11.09 -10.74
CA TYR A 374 -3.80 -10.95 -9.42
C TYR A 374 -4.67 -9.70 -9.35
N PHE A 375 -5.68 -9.71 -8.50
CA PHE A 375 -6.66 -8.62 -8.40
C PHE A 375 -6.15 -7.43 -7.56
N ALA A 376 -4.87 -7.44 -7.16
CA ALA A 376 -4.19 -6.36 -6.46
C ALA A 376 -2.74 -6.20 -6.98
N ASN A 377 -2.10 -5.07 -6.66
CA ASN A 377 -0.75 -4.76 -7.13
C ASN A 377 0.33 -5.59 -6.43
N GLU A 378 0.17 -5.81 -5.13
CA GLU A 378 1.09 -6.59 -4.28
C GLU A 378 0.25 -7.47 -3.33
N THR A 379 0.87 -8.51 -2.77
CA THR A 379 0.28 -9.36 -1.74
C THR A 379 1.15 -9.44 -0.50
N GLY A 380 0.54 -9.74 0.64
CA GLY A 380 1.17 -9.96 1.93
C GLY A 380 0.24 -10.78 2.82
N THR A 381 0.41 -10.74 4.14
CA THR A 381 -0.26 -11.66 5.06
C THR A 381 -1.43 -11.01 5.81
N PRO A 382 -2.71 -11.16 5.41
CA PRO A 382 -3.26 -11.73 4.17
C PRO A 382 -3.59 -10.67 3.12
N TRP A 383 -2.89 -9.54 3.16
CA TRP A 383 -3.32 -8.30 2.55
C TRP A 383 -3.14 -8.27 1.02
N GLU A 384 -4.07 -7.54 0.42
CA GLU A 384 -4.07 -7.07 -0.94
C GLU A 384 -3.66 -5.59 -0.91
N PHE A 385 -2.60 -5.22 -1.61
CA PHE A 385 -2.11 -3.83 -1.60
C PHE A 385 -2.49 -3.12 -2.88
N HIS A 386 -3.03 -1.91 -2.72
CA HIS A 386 -3.42 -1.02 -3.80
C HIS A 386 -2.72 0.32 -3.64
N MET A 387 -2.13 0.84 -4.73
CA MET A 387 -1.57 2.19 -4.72
C MET A 387 -2.67 3.18 -5.06
N GLN A 388 -2.92 4.14 -4.16
CA GLN A 388 -3.94 5.18 -4.31
C GLN A 388 -3.34 6.52 -3.92
N ARG A 389 -3.24 7.46 -4.87
CA ARG A 389 -2.68 8.81 -4.64
C ARG A 389 -1.32 8.82 -3.94
N GLY A 390 -0.44 7.89 -4.30
CA GLY A 390 0.89 7.74 -3.69
C GLY A 390 0.90 6.97 -2.37
N TYR A 391 -0.25 6.70 -1.76
CA TYR A 391 -0.36 5.87 -0.56
C TYR A 391 -0.58 4.41 -0.89
N ARG A 392 -0.01 3.53 -0.05
CA ARG A 392 -0.31 2.10 -0.06
C ARG A 392 -1.52 1.83 0.82
N VAL A 393 -2.63 1.45 0.21
CA VAL A 393 -3.84 0.98 0.88
C VAL A 393 -3.70 -0.52 1.12
N VAL A 394 -3.67 -0.92 2.38
CA VAL A 394 -3.69 -2.31 2.83
C VAL A 394 -5.14 -2.76 2.89
N ARG A 395 -5.53 -3.77 2.13
CA ARG A 395 -6.93 -4.16 1.97
C ARG A 395 -7.11 -5.66 2.09
N LYS A 396 -8.27 -6.07 2.60
CA LYS A 396 -8.80 -7.42 2.42
C LYS A 396 -10.25 -7.34 2.00
N ASP A 397 -10.55 -7.88 0.83
CA ASP A 397 -11.92 -8.03 0.34
C ASP A 397 -12.52 -9.39 0.67
N GLY A 398 -13.85 -9.43 0.79
CA GLY A 398 -14.64 -10.63 0.92
C GLY A 398 -15.91 -10.56 0.12
N ASP A 399 -16.22 -11.64 -0.59
CA ASP A 399 -17.46 -11.83 -1.34
C ASP A 399 -17.95 -13.26 -1.12
N LEU A 400 -19.22 -13.40 -0.78
CA LEU A 400 -19.91 -14.67 -0.64
C LEU A 400 -21.41 -14.41 -0.80
N ASP A 401 -22.18 -15.40 -1.25
CA ASP A 401 -23.59 -15.28 -1.59
C ASP A 401 -24.38 -14.26 -0.75
N GLY A 402 -24.76 -13.16 -1.39
CA GLY A 402 -25.56 -12.08 -0.79
C GLY A 402 -24.81 -11.10 0.10
N TYR A 403 -23.49 -11.17 0.20
CA TYR A 403 -22.67 -10.31 1.04
C TYR A 403 -21.33 -9.95 0.40
N ALA A 404 -20.94 -8.69 0.57
CA ALA A 404 -19.60 -8.22 0.30
C ALA A 404 -19.06 -7.45 1.51
N ALA A 405 -17.75 -7.50 1.72
CA ALA A 405 -17.09 -6.84 2.83
C ALA A 405 -15.70 -6.37 2.43
N THR A 406 -15.31 -5.20 2.92
CA THR A 406 -13.97 -4.66 2.76
C THR A 406 -13.45 -4.20 4.10
N PHE A 407 -12.23 -4.63 4.44
CA PHE A 407 -11.44 -4.08 5.53
C PHE A 407 -10.21 -3.41 4.91
N SER A 408 -10.00 -2.12 5.15
CA SER A 408 -8.89 -1.40 4.55
C SER A 408 -8.26 -0.38 5.50
N LEU A 409 -6.94 -0.23 5.38
CA LEU A 409 -6.11 0.64 6.20
C LEU A 409 -5.12 1.40 5.33
N VAL A 410 -4.74 2.59 5.78
CA VAL A 410 -3.60 3.37 5.28
C VAL A 410 -2.69 3.63 6.47
N PRO A 411 -1.78 2.68 6.79
CA PRO A 411 -1.01 2.72 8.04
C PRO A 411 -0.17 3.99 8.20
N SER A 412 0.37 4.53 7.10
CA SER A 412 1.16 5.76 7.12
C SER A 412 0.36 6.99 7.56
N LEU A 413 -0.97 6.96 7.48
CA LEU A 413 -1.87 8.04 7.91
C LEU A 413 -2.72 7.67 9.12
N HIS A 414 -2.51 6.49 9.72
CA HIS A 414 -3.39 5.95 10.76
C HIS A 414 -4.88 6.02 10.41
N LEU A 415 -5.21 5.84 9.12
CA LEU A 415 -6.56 5.96 8.58
C LEU A 415 -7.09 4.56 8.25
N GLY A 416 -8.36 4.28 8.53
CA GLY A 416 -9.03 3.03 8.19
C GLY A 416 -10.42 3.26 7.61
N LEU A 417 -10.84 2.35 6.73
CA LEU A 417 -12.21 2.27 6.20
C LEU A 417 -12.65 0.81 6.19
N VAL A 418 -13.76 0.55 6.88
CA VAL A 418 -14.49 -0.72 6.80
C VAL A 418 -15.80 -0.47 6.07
N LEU A 419 -16.15 -1.34 5.13
CA LEU A 419 -17.38 -1.27 4.35
C LEU A 419 -18.01 -2.67 4.27
N LEU A 420 -19.23 -2.81 4.77
CA LEU A 420 -20.01 -4.05 4.82
C LEU A 420 -21.29 -3.90 4.01
N LEU A 421 -21.60 -4.88 3.17
CA LEU A 421 -22.72 -4.87 2.24
C LEU A 421 -23.56 -6.14 2.41
N ALA A 422 -24.87 -5.99 2.52
CA ALA A 422 -25.84 -7.07 2.33
C ALA A 422 -26.35 -7.01 0.88
N GLY A 423 -25.51 -7.53 -0.01
CA GLY A 423 -25.72 -7.56 -1.45
C GLY A 423 -24.38 -7.74 -2.18
N PRO A 424 -24.41 -7.88 -3.52
CA PRO A 424 -23.20 -7.84 -4.33
C PRO A 424 -22.58 -6.44 -4.29
N ARG A 425 -21.28 -6.35 -4.61
CA ARG A 425 -20.66 -5.05 -4.88
C ARG A 425 -21.35 -4.38 -6.08
N PRO A 426 -21.70 -3.09 -5.99
CA PRO A 426 -22.25 -2.36 -7.11
C PRO A 426 -21.36 -2.41 -8.35
N PRO A 427 -21.93 -2.51 -9.57
CA PRO A 427 -21.16 -2.35 -10.79
C PRO A 427 -20.64 -0.91 -10.91
N GLY A 428 -19.44 -0.72 -11.45
CA GLY A 428 -18.83 0.58 -11.65
C GLY A 428 -17.50 0.73 -10.92
N PRO A 429 -17.05 1.97 -10.66
CA PRO A 429 -15.79 2.21 -9.98
C PRO A 429 -15.82 1.70 -8.53
N ASP A 430 -14.70 1.16 -8.07
CA ASP A 430 -14.59 0.62 -6.71
C ASP A 430 -14.90 1.69 -5.65
N LEU A 431 -15.90 1.42 -4.79
CA LEU A 431 -16.39 2.38 -3.79
C LEU A 431 -15.33 2.77 -2.77
N VAL A 432 -14.45 1.83 -2.42
CA VAL A 432 -13.38 2.05 -1.44
C VAL A 432 -12.29 2.94 -2.04
N ALA A 433 -11.89 2.70 -3.29
CA ALA A 433 -11.00 3.60 -4.03
C ALA A 433 -11.59 5.02 -4.16
N GLN A 434 -12.87 5.13 -4.53
CA GLN A 434 -13.56 6.43 -4.60
C GLN A 434 -13.60 7.16 -3.25
N ALA A 435 -13.82 6.43 -2.14
CA ALA A 435 -13.78 7.01 -0.81
C ALA A 435 -12.38 7.53 -0.48
N TYR A 436 -11.33 6.74 -0.74
CA TYR A 436 -9.95 7.17 -0.52
C TYR A 436 -9.49 8.30 -1.46
N ASP A 437 -10.04 8.40 -2.66
CA ASP A 437 -9.79 9.53 -3.56
C ASP A 437 -10.20 10.88 -2.97
N VAL A 438 -11.15 10.86 -2.03
CA VAL A 438 -11.61 12.04 -1.32
C VAL A 438 -10.93 12.17 0.05
N LEU A 439 -10.77 11.05 0.78
CA LEU A 439 -10.21 11.06 2.13
C LEU A 439 -8.72 11.39 2.15
N LEU A 440 -7.92 10.84 1.23
CA LEU A 440 -6.46 11.00 1.25
C LEU A 440 -6.04 12.48 1.09
N PRO A 441 -6.52 13.23 0.08
CA PRO A 441 -6.16 14.65 -0.04
C PRO A 441 -6.64 15.50 1.14
N ALA A 442 -7.80 15.16 1.72
CA ALA A 442 -8.33 15.86 2.89
C ALA A 442 -7.49 15.60 4.14
N MET A 443 -7.03 14.37 4.33
CA MET A 443 -6.13 14.00 5.42
C MET A 443 -4.75 14.65 5.25
N GLU A 444 -4.20 14.65 4.04
CA GLU A 444 -2.95 15.34 3.75
C GLU A 444 -3.02 16.82 4.10
N ARG A 445 -4.09 17.47 3.65
CA ARG A 445 -4.32 18.89 3.96
C ARG A 445 -4.45 19.12 5.47
N ALA A 446 -5.22 18.29 6.17
CA ALA A 446 -5.37 18.40 7.61
C ALA A 446 -4.04 18.25 8.36
N LEU A 447 -3.22 17.27 7.99
CA LEU A 447 -1.89 17.06 8.58
C LEU A 447 -0.93 18.22 8.28
N ARG A 448 -0.89 18.69 7.02
CA ARG A 448 -0.06 19.84 6.65
C ARG A 448 -0.48 21.14 7.32
N GLU A 449 -1.77 21.34 7.55
CA GLU A 449 -2.29 22.49 8.31
C GLU A 449 -2.00 22.36 9.82
N ALA A 450 -1.98 21.13 10.35
CA ALA A 450 -1.68 20.83 11.75
C ALA A 450 -0.18 20.85 12.08
N GLU A 451 0.72 20.72 11.10
CA GLU A 451 2.17 20.97 11.20
C GLU A 451 2.48 22.48 11.48
N LEU A 452 1.79 23.08 12.45
CA LEU A 452 2.09 24.42 12.98
C LEU A 452 3.50 24.43 13.61
N SER A 453 4.13 25.60 13.52
CA SER A 453 5.56 25.86 13.79
C SER A 453 6.20 24.99 14.87
N PRO A 454 7.43 24.48 14.65
CA PRO A 454 8.13 23.62 15.60
C PRO A 454 8.08 24.17 17.02
N ALA A 455 7.65 23.35 17.98
CA ALA A 455 7.51 23.75 19.37
C ALA A 455 8.83 24.36 19.89
N PRO A 456 8.78 25.55 20.51
CA PRO A 456 9.97 26.19 21.06
C PRO A 456 10.48 25.43 22.28
N PRO A 457 11.80 25.45 22.56
CA PRO A 457 12.31 24.96 23.83
C PRO A 457 11.85 25.86 24.99
N PRO A 458 11.88 25.38 26.25
CA PRO A 458 11.58 26.19 27.43
C PRO A 458 12.40 27.49 27.51
N SER A 459 13.63 27.46 27.00
CA SER A 459 14.45 28.65 26.77
C SER A 459 15.32 28.47 25.52
N ALA A 460 15.30 29.47 24.65
CA ALA A 460 16.15 29.52 23.46
C ALA A 460 17.59 29.95 23.78
N HIS A 461 17.78 30.73 24.86
CA HIS A 461 19.05 31.37 25.20
C HIS A 461 20.27 30.43 25.23
N PRO A 462 20.20 29.20 25.79
CA PRO A 462 21.37 28.32 25.84
C PRO A 462 21.89 27.89 24.46
N PHE A 463 21.01 27.92 23.45
CA PHE A 463 21.26 27.32 22.15
C PHE A 463 21.54 28.35 21.05
N THR A 464 21.21 29.63 21.29
CA THR A 464 21.43 30.70 20.31
C THR A 464 22.89 31.15 20.28
N GLY A 465 23.41 31.44 19.09
CA GLY A 465 24.80 31.86 18.90
C GLY A 465 25.34 31.54 17.51
N TYR A 466 26.64 31.77 17.36
CA TYR A 466 27.39 31.43 16.16
C TYR A 466 28.15 30.14 16.37
N PHE A 467 28.23 29.29 15.34
CA PHE A 467 28.92 28.02 15.41
C PHE A 467 29.70 27.74 14.12
N THR A 468 30.65 26.82 14.19
CA THR A 468 31.42 26.39 13.02
C THR A 468 31.70 24.89 13.04
N PHE A 469 31.66 24.29 11.85
CA PHE A 469 32.19 22.97 11.59
C PHE A 469 33.53 23.10 10.86
N ALA A 470 34.61 22.67 11.52
CA ALA A 470 35.97 22.67 11.00
C ALA A 470 36.48 24.02 10.43
N ASN A 471 35.95 25.17 10.88
CA ASN A 471 36.22 26.50 10.29
C ASN A 471 35.90 26.61 8.77
N LEU A 472 35.10 25.68 8.24
CA LEU A 472 34.72 25.64 6.82
C LEU A 472 33.27 26.06 6.63
N THR A 473 32.38 25.56 7.48
CA THR A 473 30.94 25.87 7.43
C THR A 473 30.55 26.62 8.70
N PHE A 474 29.74 27.67 8.56
CA PHE A 474 29.33 28.52 9.66
C PHE A 474 27.81 28.51 9.82
N TYR A 475 27.39 28.51 11.07
CA TYR A 475 25.99 28.41 11.47
C TYR A 475 25.63 29.54 12.43
N GLU A 476 24.43 30.08 12.29
CA GLU A 476 23.83 31.01 13.23
C GLU A 476 22.54 30.37 13.74
N VAL A 477 22.46 30.12 15.04
CA VAL A 477 21.23 29.69 15.70
C VAL A 477 20.59 30.92 16.34
N ARG A 478 19.37 31.24 15.93
CA ARG A 478 18.60 32.38 16.44
C ARG A 478 17.20 31.97 16.86
N ALA A 479 16.66 32.65 17.86
CA ALA A 479 15.25 32.52 18.23
C ALA A 479 14.37 33.29 17.23
N GLY A 480 13.28 32.67 16.82
CA GLY A 480 12.20 33.31 16.07
C GLY A 480 11.18 34.01 16.98
N PRO A 481 10.12 34.60 16.40
CA PRO A 481 9.14 35.40 17.15
C PRO A 481 8.39 34.59 18.22
N ALA A 482 8.20 33.29 18.03
CA ALA A 482 7.53 32.41 18.99
C ALA A 482 8.53 31.67 19.89
N GLY A 483 9.81 32.06 19.88
CA GLY A 483 10.89 31.41 20.64
C GLY A 483 11.44 30.15 19.96
N GLU A 484 10.96 29.81 18.77
CA GLU A 484 11.43 28.64 18.02
C GLU A 484 12.85 28.86 17.50
N LEU A 485 13.70 27.85 17.58
CA LEU A 485 15.08 28.00 17.11
C LEU A 485 15.16 27.83 15.59
N ARG A 486 15.96 28.67 14.94
CA ARG A 486 16.25 28.60 13.51
C ARG A 486 17.76 28.52 13.31
N LEU A 487 18.20 27.50 12.58
CA LEU A 487 19.59 27.27 12.19
C LEU A 487 19.81 27.83 10.79
N ARG A 488 20.63 28.89 10.66
CA ARG A 488 21.03 29.47 9.38
C ARG A 488 22.46 29.09 9.03
N GLN A 489 22.66 28.48 7.88
CA GLN A 489 23.99 28.30 7.29
C GLN A 489 24.42 29.56 6.55
N PHE A 490 25.68 29.97 6.70
CA PHE A 490 26.21 31.15 6.03
C PHE A 490 27.71 31.06 5.76
N GLY A 491 28.23 32.02 4.98
CA GLY A 491 29.62 32.10 4.54
C GLY A 491 29.76 32.02 3.02
N PRO A 492 30.93 32.36 2.46
CA PRO A 492 31.09 32.64 1.03
C PRO A 492 30.67 31.48 0.13
N ARG A 493 31.05 30.25 0.50
CA ARG A 493 30.67 29.04 -0.25
C ARG A 493 29.19 28.72 -0.17
N VAL A 494 28.59 28.81 1.02
CA VAL A 494 27.16 28.51 1.22
C VAL A 494 26.31 29.55 0.51
N GLU A 495 26.70 30.82 0.56
CA GLU A 495 25.96 31.92 -0.06
C GLU A 495 26.07 31.92 -1.59
N ALA A 496 27.15 31.36 -2.15
CA ALA A 496 27.29 31.13 -3.58
C ALA A 496 26.47 29.92 -4.08
N LEU A 497 26.38 28.85 -3.28
CA LEU A 497 25.80 27.57 -3.72
C LEU A 497 24.31 27.44 -3.34
N VAL A 498 23.94 27.70 -2.09
CA VAL A 498 22.60 27.38 -1.56
C VAL A 498 21.65 28.55 -1.75
N PRO A 499 20.43 28.38 -2.33
CA PRO A 499 19.47 29.47 -2.47
C PRO A 499 19.00 30.03 -1.12
N PRO A 500 18.70 31.34 -1.00
CA PRO A 500 18.30 31.96 0.27
C PRO A 500 17.16 31.27 1.01
N ALA A 501 16.19 30.72 0.28
CA ALA A 501 15.04 30.00 0.83
C ALA A 501 15.41 28.75 1.67
N PHE A 502 16.56 28.13 1.38
CA PHE A 502 16.99 26.88 2.03
C PHE A 502 18.20 27.05 2.95
N ARG A 503 18.68 28.28 3.15
CA ARG A 503 19.80 28.56 4.08
C ARG A 503 19.38 28.51 5.54
N THR A 504 18.09 28.68 5.83
CA THR A 504 17.56 28.71 7.19
C THR A 504 16.59 27.55 7.39
N LEU A 505 16.90 26.69 8.35
CA LEU A 505 16.10 25.55 8.74
C LEU A 505 15.55 25.80 10.14
N SER A 506 14.33 25.33 10.42
CA SER A 506 13.76 25.40 11.76
C SER A 506 14.25 24.22 12.59
N LEU A 507 14.33 24.39 13.91
CA LEU A 507 14.70 23.33 14.85
C LEU A 507 13.49 23.02 15.74
N ARG A 508 12.88 21.84 15.55
CA ARG A 508 11.81 21.31 16.40
C ARG A 508 12.40 20.81 17.71
N HIS A 509 12.01 21.38 18.85
CA HIS A 509 12.41 20.85 20.14
C HIS A 509 11.76 19.48 20.36
N LEU A 510 12.56 18.46 20.65
CA LEU A 510 12.06 17.13 21.00
C LEU A 510 12.07 16.94 22.51
N ARG A 511 13.26 17.06 23.12
CA ARG A 511 13.44 16.91 24.57
C ARG A 511 14.80 17.43 25.00
N GLY A 512 14.84 18.19 26.09
CA GLY A 512 16.10 18.65 26.68
C GLY A 512 16.95 19.44 25.67
N ARG A 513 18.11 18.87 25.30
CA ARG A 513 19.09 19.46 24.37
C ARG A 513 18.99 18.91 22.94
N VAL A 514 17.98 18.08 22.68
CA VAL A 514 17.78 17.39 21.41
C VAL A 514 16.70 18.12 20.61
N PHE A 515 17.08 18.49 19.40
CA PHE A 515 16.23 19.13 18.42
C PHE A 515 16.21 18.31 17.13
N GLN A 516 15.26 18.61 16.26
CA GLN A 516 15.14 17.99 14.95
C GLN A 516 15.13 19.07 13.87
N LEU A 517 15.95 18.89 12.82
CA LEU A 517 15.90 19.75 11.64
C LEU A 517 14.55 19.61 10.96
N HIS A 518 13.87 20.74 10.81
CA HIS A 518 12.55 20.81 10.21
C HIS A 518 12.56 21.88 9.12
N VAL A 519 12.12 21.46 7.92
CA VAL A 519 11.93 22.36 6.79
C VAL A 519 10.44 22.69 6.77
N ALA A 520 10.11 23.95 7.04
CA ALA A 520 8.72 24.38 7.05
C ALA A 520 8.19 24.32 5.60
N ARG A 521 7.21 23.45 5.35
CA ARG A 521 6.49 23.22 4.07
C ARG A 521 7.16 22.21 3.13
N GLU A 522 6.45 21.90 2.04
CA GLU A 522 7.00 21.13 0.92
C GLU A 522 8.25 21.82 0.34
N PHE A 523 9.32 21.05 0.21
CA PHE A 523 10.61 21.47 -0.35
C PHE A 523 11.03 20.50 -1.46
N PRO A 524 11.85 20.92 -2.43
CA PRO A 524 12.40 19.98 -3.41
C PRO A 524 13.25 18.92 -2.69
N CYS A 525 12.96 17.64 -2.89
CA CYS A 525 13.68 16.53 -2.22
C CYS A 525 15.19 16.61 -2.47
N MET A 526 15.57 17.02 -3.67
CA MET A 526 16.94 17.32 -4.05
C MET A 526 17.02 18.72 -4.64
N LEU A 527 18.07 19.45 -4.26
CA LEU A 527 18.35 20.78 -4.74
C LEU A 527 19.64 20.76 -5.58
N PRO A 528 19.59 21.13 -6.88
CA PRO A 528 20.79 21.24 -7.70
C PRO A 528 21.68 22.38 -7.21
N LEU A 529 22.97 22.11 -7.06
CA LEU A 529 24.03 23.02 -6.64
C LEU A 529 25.17 22.98 -7.69
N GLY A 530 24.92 23.54 -8.88
CA GLY A 530 25.85 23.39 -10.01
C GLY A 530 25.94 21.92 -10.46
N ASP A 531 27.15 21.34 -10.39
CA ASP A 531 27.39 19.91 -10.74
C ASP A 531 27.06 18.93 -9.60
N ALA A 532 26.63 19.43 -8.44
CA ALA A 532 26.30 18.63 -7.26
C ALA A 532 24.80 18.70 -6.92
N TRP A 533 24.35 17.81 -6.05
CA TRP A 533 22.97 17.77 -5.55
C TRP A 533 22.97 17.72 -4.02
N LEU A 534 22.10 18.52 -3.41
CA LEU A 534 21.85 18.50 -1.98
C LEU A 534 20.53 17.79 -1.70
N SER A 535 20.56 16.65 -0.99
CA SER A 535 19.32 16.01 -0.53
C SER A 535 18.76 16.76 0.68
N LEU A 536 17.73 17.58 0.46
CA LEU A 536 16.99 18.22 1.56
C LEU A 536 16.13 17.19 2.32
N GLU A 537 15.70 16.13 1.64
CA GLU A 537 15.03 14.98 2.27
C GLU A 537 15.91 14.33 3.33
N ALA A 538 17.20 14.11 3.04
CA ALA A 538 18.15 13.57 4.00
C ALA A 538 18.45 14.52 5.17
N GLN A 539 18.28 15.84 5.00
CA GLN A 539 18.46 16.83 6.07
C GLN A 539 17.23 16.96 6.97
N HIS A 540 16.04 16.85 6.39
CA HIS A 540 14.79 16.88 7.14
C HIS A 540 14.73 15.71 8.13
N GLY A 541 14.27 15.97 9.35
CA GLY A 541 14.13 14.95 10.38
C GLY A 541 15.42 14.59 11.13
N GLN A 542 16.57 15.14 10.74
CA GLN A 542 17.85 14.85 11.38
C GLN A 542 17.95 15.45 12.78
N LEU A 543 18.50 14.68 13.72
CA LEU A 543 18.66 15.11 15.10
C LEU A 543 19.85 16.07 15.24
N VAL A 544 19.62 17.17 15.93
CA VAL A 544 20.62 18.15 16.36
C VAL A 544 20.77 18.01 17.87
N ASN A 545 21.91 17.52 18.31
CA ASN A 545 22.23 17.29 19.71
C ASN A 545 23.16 18.39 20.20
N PHE A 546 22.63 19.41 20.87
CA PHE A 546 23.46 20.41 21.53
C PHE A 546 24.23 19.79 22.68
N TYR A 547 25.47 20.22 22.90
CA TYR A 547 26.30 19.75 24.02
C TYR A 547 25.76 20.18 25.38
N PRO A 548 26.17 19.52 26.48
CA PRO A 548 25.82 19.95 27.82
C PRO A 548 26.20 21.42 28.03
N LEU A 549 25.38 22.15 28.78
CA LEU A 549 25.61 23.57 29.03
C LEU A 549 26.91 23.74 29.81
N ASP A 550 27.68 24.76 29.46
CA ASP A 550 28.86 25.20 30.18
C ASP A 550 28.49 26.00 31.46
N ASP A 551 29.50 26.47 32.19
CA ASP A 551 29.35 27.26 33.41
C ASP A 551 28.63 28.61 33.18
N HIS A 552 28.50 29.04 31.93
CA HIS A 552 27.77 30.25 31.52
C HIS A 552 26.33 29.93 31.08
N GLY A 553 25.89 28.68 31.19
CA GLY A 553 24.56 28.23 30.79
C GLY A 553 24.37 28.19 29.26
N LEU A 554 25.46 28.14 28.49
CA LEU A 554 25.45 28.10 27.03
C LEU A 554 25.89 26.73 26.53
N SER A 555 25.31 26.27 25.42
CA SER A 555 25.81 25.08 24.75
C SER A 555 27.11 25.41 23.99
N PRO A 556 28.24 24.76 24.28
CA PRO A 556 29.52 25.02 23.61
C PRO A 556 29.54 24.51 22.16
N GLY A 557 28.52 23.79 21.72
CA GLY A 557 28.46 23.21 20.38
C GLY A 557 27.26 22.29 20.15
N PHE A 558 27.27 21.56 19.05
CA PHE A 558 26.29 20.52 18.75
C PHE A 558 26.82 19.47 17.77
N ASP A 559 26.12 18.34 17.67
CA ASP A 559 26.31 17.31 16.65
C ASP A 559 25.05 17.12 15.81
N VAL A 560 25.22 16.70 14.56
CA VAL A 560 24.16 16.24 13.65
C VAL A 560 24.54 14.86 13.09
N PRO A 561 24.30 13.77 13.86
CA PRO A 561 24.86 12.45 13.56
C PRO A 561 24.47 11.89 12.20
N GLY A 562 23.20 12.03 11.78
CA GLY A 562 22.76 11.47 10.49
C GLY A 562 23.21 12.25 9.25
N LEU A 563 23.89 13.39 9.43
CA LEU A 563 24.65 14.06 8.36
C LEU A 563 26.17 13.88 8.52
N ASN A 564 26.62 13.04 9.47
CA ASN A 564 28.02 12.88 9.86
C ASN A 564 28.72 14.20 10.23
N THR A 565 27.97 15.19 10.72
CA THR A 565 28.51 16.49 11.14
C THR A 565 28.70 16.48 12.65
N TYR A 566 29.92 16.23 13.11
CA TYR A 566 30.27 16.17 14.53
C TYR A 566 31.18 17.33 14.93
N ARG A 567 31.26 17.69 16.21
CA ARG A 567 32.14 18.74 16.72
C ARG A 567 31.88 20.11 16.09
N VAL A 568 30.60 20.48 15.99
CA VAL A 568 30.24 21.86 15.65
C VAL A 568 30.44 22.71 16.89
N LEU A 569 31.36 23.68 16.85
CA LEU A 569 31.80 24.45 18.02
C LEU A 569 31.23 25.85 18.01
N ARG A 570 30.86 26.36 19.20
CA ARG A 570 30.39 27.74 19.41
C ARG A 570 31.53 28.73 19.20
N LEU A 571 31.22 29.83 18.53
CA LEU A 571 32.10 30.97 18.33
C LEU A 571 31.70 32.10 19.26
N LEU A 572 32.70 32.86 19.74
CA LEU A 572 32.49 34.02 20.60
C LEU A 572 31.84 35.19 19.88
N ARG A 573 32.07 35.33 18.57
CA ARG A 573 31.57 36.44 17.73
C ARG A 573 31.24 35.94 16.33
N LYS A 574 30.41 36.71 15.61
CA LYS A 574 30.12 36.45 14.21
C LYS A 574 31.41 36.53 13.38
N PRO A 575 31.75 35.50 12.60
CA PRO A 575 32.91 35.53 11.71
C PRO A 575 32.67 36.54 10.58
N VAL A 576 33.73 37.28 10.23
CA VAL A 576 33.75 38.27 9.15
C VAL A 576 34.62 37.72 8.04
N PHE A 577 34.05 37.59 6.84
CA PHE A 577 34.78 37.18 5.65
C PHE A 577 35.22 38.42 4.89
N LYS A 578 36.51 38.52 4.59
CA LYS A 578 36.98 39.52 3.63
C LYS A 578 36.52 39.06 2.25
N THR A 579 35.75 39.88 1.54
CA THR A 579 35.51 39.71 0.11
C THR A 579 36.86 39.76 -0.60
N GLN A 580 37.21 38.67 -1.29
CA GLN A 580 38.34 38.65 -2.22
C GLN A 580 37.92 39.27 -3.55
#